data_AF-R0BA18-F1
#
_entry.id   AF-R0BA18-F1
#
_cell.length_a   1.000
_cell.length_b   1.000
_cell.length_c   1.000
_cell.angle_alpha   90.00
_cell.angle_beta   90.00
_cell.angle_gamma   90.00
#
_symmetry.space_group_name_H-M   'P 1'
#
loop_
_entity.id
_entity.type
_entity.pdbx_description
1 polymer ?
#
loop_
_entity_poly.entity_id
_entity_poly.type
_entity_poly.pdbx_seq_one_letter_code
_entity_poly.pdbx_strand_id
1 'polypeptide(L)'
;MDYVTFTEEEKERAGAVSLEEFLRRQGEELEPSGSEWRWKRHDSVTVRGNTWYRHSCKYGGSTVQFLQEFYDMTYAEAMKCLLDGNYQPVTRETNTITSPSKLKREFQLPEMNPNVKRALAYLSRTRLVDYEILMYFVDTGAIYEEKRRHNVVFVGFDHQGIARHAHMKGTYTNGESFRLNVEGSDPAYGFGYCGKGSRLYVFEAAIDLLSFLTLYPFEWQQQSYICLDGLSEHAMLQMLHSCPWIQEVILCMDHDPAGIEGCYRMQEILKTEGYDQVSRLASRNKDWNEDLKEIHGIKPVPAREHPGLMHCMKLCVWLKNHADRFCTNEEALKQICDSYHHYERVMRWQETHKEERTDELLMCLEDMSIAGFQLLLEFCRSGDPSFTREQLANELFKSYQPHRNRGRIRGKSEKLNMSVEAIMTHAGIQSSSPEELEIKKDTCKQFIMACLKLHIHITVTAEEQRLEVNRGMPKVCIGAIGARGQEV
;
A
#
# COMPACT_ATOMS: atom_id res chain seq x y z
N MET A 1 2.18 30.25 17.90
CA MET A 1 0.99 29.38 17.71
C MET A 1 0.60 28.86 19.08
N ASP A 2 -0.63 29.11 19.51
CA ASP A 2 -1.13 28.58 20.78
C ASP A 2 -1.24 27.06 20.67
N TYR A 3 -0.52 26.34 21.53
CA TYR A 3 -0.55 24.89 21.57
C TYR A 3 -1.89 24.45 22.19
N VAL A 4 -2.83 24.00 21.37
CA VAL A 4 -4.11 23.49 21.87
C VAL A 4 -3.86 22.16 22.56
N THR A 5 -3.83 22.18 23.89
CA THR A 5 -3.72 20.97 24.72
C THR A 5 -5.11 20.42 25.02
N PHE A 6 -5.35 19.17 24.66
CA PHE A 6 -6.56 18.43 25.03
C PHE A 6 -6.30 17.59 26.27
N THR A 7 -7.26 17.52 27.19
CA THR A 7 -7.18 16.65 28.37
C THR A 7 -7.26 15.17 27.97
N GLU A 8 -6.84 14.27 28.85
CA GLU A 8 -6.95 12.83 28.58
C GLU A 8 -8.43 12.41 28.44
N GLU A 9 -9.35 13.01 29.21
CA GLU A 9 -10.79 12.75 29.06
C GLU A 9 -11.31 13.20 27.69
N GLU A 10 -10.83 14.33 27.16
CA GLU A 10 -11.19 14.81 25.84
C GLU A 10 -10.70 13.87 24.73
N LYS A 11 -9.45 13.38 24.86
CA LYS A 11 -8.88 12.38 23.93
C LYS A 11 -9.67 11.08 23.94
N GLU A 12 -10.05 10.59 25.12
CA GLU A 12 -10.84 9.38 25.27
C GLU A 12 -12.24 9.56 24.64
N ARG A 13 -12.91 10.69 24.92
CA ARG A 13 -14.22 11.01 24.35
C ARG A 13 -14.19 11.08 22.83
N ALA A 14 -13.24 11.83 22.25
CA ALA A 14 -13.10 11.95 20.79
C ALA A 14 -12.74 10.60 20.16
N GLY A 15 -11.85 9.84 20.81
CA GLY A 15 -11.47 8.50 20.37
C GLY A 15 -12.61 7.48 20.46
N ALA A 16 -13.60 7.69 21.32
CA ALA A 16 -14.74 6.79 21.49
C ALA A 16 -15.90 7.03 20.50
N VAL A 17 -15.86 8.08 19.69
CA VAL A 17 -16.95 8.41 18.75
C VAL A 17 -17.17 7.28 17.73
N SER A 18 -18.43 6.89 17.52
CA SER A 18 -18.81 5.91 16.51
C SER A 18 -18.64 6.45 15.08
N LEU A 19 -17.77 5.83 14.29
CA LEU A 19 -17.59 6.13 12.87
C LEU A 19 -18.82 5.80 12.05
N GLU A 20 -19.57 4.77 12.44
CA GLU A 20 -20.82 4.41 11.77
C GLU A 20 -21.85 5.54 11.89
N GLU A 21 -21.99 6.11 13.08
CA GLU A 21 -22.90 7.24 13.31
C GLU A 21 -22.37 8.51 12.63
N PHE A 22 -21.08 8.80 12.78
CA PHE A 22 -20.44 9.94 12.16
C PHE A 22 -20.70 9.95 10.65
N LEU A 23 -20.41 8.86 9.96
CA LEU A 23 -20.63 8.73 8.51
C LEU A 23 -22.09 8.87 8.12
N ARG A 24 -23.01 8.22 8.83
CA ARG A 24 -24.45 8.34 8.56
C ARG A 24 -24.97 9.78 8.74
N ARG A 25 -24.48 10.51 9.75
CA ARG A 25 -24.81 11.93 9.95
C ARG A 25 -24.27 12.82 8.83
N GLN A 26 -23.15 12.45 8.20
CA GLN A 26 -22.63 13.13 7.01
C GLN A 26 -23.36 12.74 5.71
N GLY A 27 -24.42 11.91 5.79
CA GLY A 27 -25.16 11.44 4.62
C GLY A 27 -24.46 10.34 3.83
N GLU A 28 -23.44 9.70 4.41
CA GLU A 28 -22.70 8.62 3.76
C GLU A 28 -23.42 7.28 3.88
N GLU A 29 -23.29 6.45 2.84
CA GLU A 29 -23.88 5.12 2.79
C GLU A 29 -22.90 4.03 3.25
N LEU A 30 -23.40 3.12 4.08
CA LEU A 30 -22.66 1.97 4.62
C LEU A 30 -23.34 0.65 4.26
N GLU A 31 -22.56 -0.33 3.79
CA GLU A 31 -23.01 -1.68 3.48
C GLU A 31 -22.52 -2.71 4.50
N PRO A 32 -23.32 -3.73 4.85
CA PRO A 32 -22.86 -4.81 5.73
C PRO A 32 -21.68 -5.58 5.12
N SER A 33 -20.59 -5.75 5.89
CA SER A 33 -19.41 -6.53 5.51
C SER A 33 -18.94 -7.39 6.68
N GLY A 34 -19.66 -8.49 6.94
CA GLY A 34 -19.39 -9.37 8.08
C GLY A 34 -19.77 -8.71 9.41
N SER A 35 -18.79 -8.54 10.31
CA SER A 35 -18.97 -7.81 11.57
C SER A 35 -18.63 -6.31 11.49
N GLU A 36 -18.37 -5.82 10.27
CA GLU A 36 -17.96 -4.46 9.97
C GLU A 36 -18.91 -3.85 8.93
N TRP A 37 -18.79 -2.55 8.72
CA TRP A 37 -19.51 -1.82 7.68
C TRP A 37 -18.54 -1.34 6.62
N ARG A 38 -18.79 -1.65 5.35
CA ARG A 38 -18.04 -1.11 4.22
C ARG A 38 -18.60 0.25 3.84
N TRP A 39 -17.73 1.24 3.65
CA TRP A 39 -18.14 2.57 3.23
C TRP A 39 -18.28 2.64 1.71
N LYS A 40 -19.46 3.00 1.19
CA LYS A 40 -19.70 2.96 -0.26
C LYS A 40 -18.85 3.94 -1.06
N ARG A 41 -18.54 5.12 -0.50
CA ARG A 41 -17.67 6.11 -1.16
C ARG A 41 -16.26 5.56 -1.36
N HIS A 42 -15.78 4.74 -0.42
CA HIS A 42 -14.47 4.10 -0.48
C HIS A 42 -14.61 2.60 -0.22
N ASP A 43 -14.87 1.83 -1.28
CA ASP A 43 -15.14 0.38 -1.25
C ASP A 43 -14.07 -0.47 -0.52
N SER A 44 -12.84 0.03 -0.50
CA SER A 44 -11.72 -0.58 0.21
C SER A 44 -11.66 -0.25 1.70
N VAL A 45 -12.56 0.57 2.24
CA VAL A 45 -12.59 1.00 3.65
C VAL A 45 -13.74 0.35 4.39
N THR A 46 -13.43 -0.33 5.49
CA THR A 46 -14.40 -0.80 6.47
C THR A 46 -14.28 -0.01 7.77
N VAL A 47 -15.41 0.17 8.45
CA VAL A 47 -15.52 0.80 9.76
C VAL A 47 -16.22 -0.15 10.73
N ARG A 48 -15.80 -0.11 11.99
CA ARG A 48 -16.39 -0.88 13.08
C ARG A 48 -16.29 -0.07 14.36
N GLY A 49 -17.43 0.35 14.90
CA GLY A 49 -17.47 1.22 16.08
C GLY A 49 -16.63 2.48 15.85
N ASN A 50 -15.57 2.66 16.63
CA ASN A 50 -14.66 3.82 16.60
C ASN A 50 -13.33 3.55 15.88
N THR A 51 -13.30 2.53 15.02
CA THR A 51 -12.10 2.13 14.26
C THR A 51 -12.42 1.90 12.80
N TRP A 52 -11.42 2.05 11.94
CA TRP A 52 -11.53 1.80 10.51
C TRP A 52 -10.32 1.06 9.98
N TYR A 53 -10.48 0.44 8.82
CA TYR A 53 -9.43 -0.26 8.11
C TYR A 53 -9.59 -0.09 6.60
N ARG A 54 -8.53 0.30 5.91
CA ARG A 54 -8.47 0.36 4.44
C ARG A 54 -7.70 -0.84 3.91
N HIS A 55 -8.43 -1.78 3.34
CA HIS A 55 -7.93 -3.04 2.80
C HIS A 55 -6.92 -2.85 1.66
N SER A 56 -7.13 -1.86 0.80
CA SER A 56 -6.22 -1.56 -0.32
C SER A 56 -4.83 -1.14 0.15
N CYS A 57 -4.72 -0.46 1.28
CA CYS A 57 -3.46 0.05 1.82
C CYS A 57 -3.01 -0.66 3.10
N LYS A 58 -3.81 -1.58 3.64
CA LYS A 58 -3.58 -2.30 4.91
C LYS A 58 -3.25 -1.40 6.10
N TYR A 59 -3.93 -0.26 6.19
CA TYR A 59 -3.79 0.67 7.31
C TYR A 59 -5.17 0.97 7.88
N GLY A 60 -5.22 1.17 9.18
CA GLY A 60 -6.43 1.52 9.91
C GLY A 60 -6.08 2.42 11.07
N GLY A 61 -7.09 2.95 11.72
CA GLY A 61 -6.87 3.88 12.81
C GLY A 61 -8.10 4.11 13.68
N SER A 62 -7.93 4.99 14.66
CA SER A 62 -9.01 5.51 15.48
C SER A 62 -9.93 6.45 14.70
N THR A 63 -11.06 6.82 15.31
CA THR A 63 -11.97 7.84 14.79
C THR A 63 -11.26 9.17 14.51
N VAL A 64 -10.34 9.60 15.37
CA VAL A 64 -9.55 10.82 15.13
C VAL A 64 -8.72 10.65 13.85
N GLN A 65 -8.00 9.53 13.73
CA GLN A 65 -7.19 9.24 12.54
C GLN A 65 -8.03 9.08 11.27
N PHE A 66 -9.30 8.68 11.40
CA PHE A 66 -10.25 8.61 10.28
C PHE A 66 -10.59 10.00 9.73
N LEU A 67 -11.00 10.93 10.59
CA LEU A 67 -11.32 12.31 10.18
C LEU A 67 -10.08 12.99 9.62
N GLN A 68 -8.96 12.73 10.26
CA GLN A 68 -7.68 13.16 9.77
C GLN A 68 -7.47 12.60 8.33
N GLU A 69 -7.65 11.29 8.08
CA GLU A 69 -7.39 10.66 6.78
C GLU A 69 -8.36 11.05 5.67
N PHE A 70 -9.67 10.98 5.92
CA PHE A 70 -10.69 11.09 4.86
C PHE A 70 -11.39 12.44 4.81
N TYR A 71 -11.22 13.28 5.84
CA TYR A 71 -11.81 14.63 5.91
C TYR A 71 -10.74 15.73 5.94
N ASP A 72 -9.47 15.36 5.72
CA ASP A 72 -8.30 16.25 5.70
C ASP A 72 -8.17 17.17 6.92
N MET A 73 -8.61 16.69 8.08
CA MET A 73 -8.53 17.46 9.33
C MET A 73 -7.17 17.31 10.01
N THR A 74 -6.72 18.37 10.68
CA THR A 74 -5.62 18.28 11.65
C THR A 74 -6.04 17.50 12.89
N TYR A 75 -5.08 17.10 13.73
CA TYR A 75 -5.43 16.48 15.02
C TYR A 75 -6.35 17.40 15.83
N ALA A 76 -6.03 18.70 15.93
CA ALA A 76 -6.82 19.66 16.69
C ALA A 76 -8.21 19.90 16.09
N GLU A 77 -8.34 19.96 14.76
CA GLU A 77 -9.65 20.09 14.09
C GLU A 77 -10.49 18.83 14.22
N ALA A 78 -9.89 17.64 14.06
CA ALA A 78 -10.58 16.37 14.25
C ALA A 78 -11.06 16.24 15.69
N MET A 79 -10.21 16.56 16.67
CA MET A 79 -10.56 16.60 18.09
C MET A 79 -11.74 17.55 18.35
N LYS A 80 -11.68 18.80 17.89
CA LYS A 80 -12.77 19.77 18.04
C LYS A 80 -14.06 19.29 17.37
N CYS A 81 -13.97 18.83 16.12
CA CYS A 81 -15.12 18.30 15.37
C CYS A 81 -15.83 17.17 16.13
N LEU A 82 -15.07 16.23 16.69
CA LEU A 82 -15.59 15.09 17.43
C LEU A 82 -16.16 15.47 18.80
N LEU A 83 -15.53 16.44 19.49
CA LEU A 83 -15.98 16.92 20.80
C LEU A 83 -17.24 17.81 20.71
N ASP A 84 -17.34 18.64 19.67
CA ASP A 84 -18.45 19.59 19.47
C ASP A 84 -19.67 18.94 18.81
N GLY A 85 -19.47 17.85 18.05
CA GLY A 85 -20.51 17.24 17.22
C GLY A 85 -21.56 16.40 17.96
N ASN A 86 -21.50 16.30 19.29
CA ASN A 86 -22.43 15.51 20.11
C ASN A 86 -22.73 14.13 19.51
N TYR A 87 -21.67 13.42 19.09
CA TYR A 87 -21.77 12.05 18.60
C TYR A 87 -21.95 11.11 19.78
N GLN A 88 -22.70 10.02 19.57
CA GLN A 88 -22.77 8.98 20.58
C GLN A 88 -21.40 8.31 20.67
N PRO A 89 -20.82 8.23 21.87
CA PRO A 89 -19.68 7.35 22.05
C PRO A 89 -20.15 5.93 21.75
N VAL A 90 -19.23 5.08 21.29
CA VAL A 90 -19.46 3.65 21.28
C VAL A 90 -19.72 3.24 22.73
N THR A 91 -20.99 3.07 23.09
CA THR A 91 -21.40 2.60 24.40
C THR A 91 -20.78 1.22 24.57
N ARG A 92 -19.69 1.15 25.34
CA ARG A 92 -19.27 -0.12 25.93
C ARG A 92 -20.42 -0.46 26.86
N GLU A 93 -21.35 -1.29 26.40
CA GLU A 93 -22.21 -2.01 27.33
C GLU A 93 -21.27 -2.68 28.33
N THR A 94 -21.24 -2.17 29.55
CA THR A 94 -20.75 -2.89 30.72
C THR A 94 -21.74 -4.02 30.99
N ASN A 95 -21.88 -4.93 30.03
CA ASN A 95 -22.04 -6.31 30.39
C ASN A 95 -20.74 -6.65 31.12
N THR A 96 -20.83 -6.90 32.42
CA THR A 96 -19.99 -7.85 33.15
C THR A 96 -20.13 -9.26 32.58
N ILE A 97 -20.23 -9.39 31.25
CA ILE A 97 -19.49 -10.40 30.54
C ILE A 97 -18.08 -9.81 30.58
N THR A 98 -17.23 -10.33 31.47
CA THR A 98 -15.81 -10.48 31.15
C THR A 98 -15.81 -10.72 29.65
N SER A 99 -15.44 -9.74 28.83
CA SER A 99 -15.28 -10.03 27.41
C SER A 99 -14.37 -11.24 27.48
N PRO A 100 -14.80 -12.46 27.06
CA PRO A 100 -13.82 -13.51 26.92
C PRO A 100 -12.79 -12.80 26.08
N SER A 101 -11.58 -12.73 26.58
CA SER A 101 -10.46 -12.03 26.00
C SER A 101 -10.23 -12.60 24.60
N LYS A 102 -11.14 -12.37 23.62
CA LYS A 102 -11.78 -13.45 22.82
C LYS A 102 -10.92 -14.67 22.97
N LEU A 103 -11.16 -15.54 23.98
CA LEU A 103 -10.40 -16.80 24.12
C LEU A 103 -10.22 -17.26 22.69
N LYS A 104 -8.99 -17.14 22.13
CA LYS A 104 -8.78 -17.18 20.68
C LYS A 104 -9.54 -18.42 20.27
N ARG A 105 -10.66 -18.28 19.53
CA ARG A 105 -11.52 -19.44 19.28
C ARG A 105 -10.59 -20.50 18.74
N GLU A 106 -10.56 -21.65 19.39
CA GLU A 106 -9.58 -22.67 19.05
C GLU A 106 -9.70 -22.94 17.56
N PHE A 107 -8.56 -22.91 16.87
CA PHE A 107 -8.53 -23.15 15.44
C PHE A 107 -9.10 -24.53 15.16
N GLN A 108 -10.12 -24.58 14.31
CA GLN A 108 -10.72 -25.82 13.85
C GLN A 108 -10.88 -25.77 12.33
N LEU A 109 -10.42 -26.83 11.68
CA LEU A 109 -10.62 -26.98 10.25
C LEU A 109 -12.12 -27.10 9.94
N PRO A 110 -12.61 -26.44 8.87
CA PRO A 110 -13.96 -26.67 8.36
C PRO A 110 -14.19 -28.15 8.04
N GLU A 111 -15.43 -28.62 8.25
CA GLU A 111 -15.78 -30.02 8.00
C GLU A 111 -15.48 -30.40 6.54
N MET A 112 -14.67 -31.44 6.36
CA MET A 112 -14.28 -31.94 5.05
C MET A 112 -15.47 -32.63 4.36
N ASN A 113 -15.66 -32.33 3.08
CA ASN A 113 -16.56 -33.06 2.21
C ASN A 113 -15.94 -34.42 1.87
N PRO A 114 -16.68 -35.54 1.95
CA PRO A 114 -16.19 -36.84 1.50
C PRO A 114 -15.75 -36.88 0.02
N ASN A 115 -16.14 -35.88 -0.77
CA ASN A 115 -15.78 -35.76 -2.17
C ASN A 115 -15.14 -34.40 -2.47
N VAL A 116 -14.07 -34.38 -3.26
CA VAL A 116 -13.32 -33.18 -3.67
C VAL A 116 -13.62 -32.72 -5.11
N LYS A 117 -14.64 -33.31 -5.76
CA LYS A 117 -14.96 -33.09 -7.19
C LYS A 117 -15.14 -31.63 -7.57
N ARG A 118 -15.77 -30.78 -6.75
CA ARG A 118 -16.00 -29.37 -7.10
C ARG A 118 -14.74 -28.56 -6.92
N ALA A 119 -13.99 -28.77 -5.85
CA ALA A 119 -12.68 -28.15 -5.66
C ALA A 119 -11.72 -28.54 -6.79
N LEU A 120 -11.65 -29.83 -7.16
CA LEU A 120 -10.84 -30.30 -8.28
C LEU A 120 -11.28 -29.69 -9.60
N ALA A 121 -12.58 -29.70 -9.92
CA ALA A 121 -13.08 -29.10 -11.15
C ALA A 121 -12.77 -27.60 -11.23
N TYR A 122 -12.93 -26.87 -10.12
CA TYR A 122 -12.58 -25.46 -10.04
C TYR A 122 -11.09 -25.24 -10.29
N LEU A 123 -10.20 -25.95 -9.59
CA LEU A 123 -8.76 -25.73 -9.71
C LEU A 123 -8.19 -26.20 -11.07
N SER A 124 -8.61 -27.37 -11.55
CA SER A 124 -8.09 -27.92 -12.82
C SER A 124 -8.75 -27.34 -14.08
N ARG A 125 -10.05 -27.04 -14.07
CA ARG A 125 -10.77 -26.60 -15.28
C ARG A 125 -10.94 -25.09 -15.36
N THR A 126 -11.18 -24.44 -14.22
CA THR A 126 -11.36 -22.97 -14.18
C THR A 126 -10.03 -22.26 -13.94
N ARG A 127 -9.20 -22.79 -13.03
CA ARG A 127 -7.89 -22.21 -12.70
C ARG A 127 -6.73 -22.84 -13.47
N LEU A 128 -6.99 -23.89 -14.24
CA LEU A 128 -6.03 -24.54 -15.15
C LEU A 128 -4.77 -25.09 -14.46
N VAL A 129 -4.85 -25.33 -13.14
CA VAL A 129 -3.76 -25.92 -12.35
C VAL A 129 -3.56 -27.36 -12.80
N ASP A 130 -2.30 -27.75 -12.99
CA ASP A 130 -1.93 -29.11 -13.36
C ASP A 130 -2.46 -30.14 -12.36
N TYR A 131 -2.90 -31.29 -12.88
CA TYR A 131 -3.56 -32.31 -12.09
C TYR A 131 -2.61 -33.02 -11.12
N GLU A 132 -1.36 -33.29 -11.50
CA GLU A 132 -0.40 -33.99 -10.65
C GLU A 132 0.02 -33.10 -9.46
N ILE A 133 0.27 -31.81 -9.72
CA ILE A 133 0.54 -30.82 -8.67
C ILE A 133 -0.67 -30.71 -7.72
N LEU A 134 -1.87 -30.62 -8.27
CA LEU A 134 -3.09 -30.51 -7.48
C LEU A 134 -3.29 -31.74 -6.58
N MET A 135 -3.12 -32.94 -7.13
CA MET A 135 -3.31 -34.18 -6.39
C MET A 135 -2.29 -34.34 -5.25
N TYR A 136 -1.05 -33.88 -5.42
CA TYR A 136 -0.08 -33.85 -4.33
C TYR A 136 -0.60 -33.10 -3.09
N PHE A 137 -1.18 -31.91 -3.28
CA PHE A 137 -1.72 -31.12 -2.16
C PHE A 137 -3.03 -31.68 -1.61
N VAL A 138 -3.82 -32.39 -2.43
CA VAL A 138 -5.02 -33.09 -1.96
C VAL A 138 -4.66 -34.31 -1.11
N ASP A 139 -3.71 -35.12 -1.56
CA ASP A 139 -3.29 -36.35 -0.88
C ASP A 139 -2.57 -36.05 0.45
N THR A 140 -1.92 -34.90 0.56
CA THR A 140 -1.30 -34.40 1.81
C THR A 140 -2.30 -33.72 2.74
N GLY A 141 -3.56 -33.54 2.33
CA GLY A 141 -4.59 -32.84 3.11
C GLY A 141 -4.43 -31.32 3.15
N ALA A 142 -3.49 -30.77 2.37
CA ALA A 142 -3.26 -29.34 2.25
C ALA A 142 -4.33 -28.62 1.42
N ILE A 143 -5.03 -29.35 0.55
CA ILE A 143 -6.20 -28.89 -0.19
C ILE A 143 -7.36 -29.87 0.00
N TYR A 144 -8.53 -29.35 0.37
CA TYR A 144 -9.75 -30.16 0.40
C TYR A 144 -11.00 -29.32 0.10
N GLU A 145 -12.13 -30.01 -0.09
CA GLU A 145 -13.43 -29.38 -0.31
C GLU A 145 -14.21 -29.31 1.00
N GLU A 146 -14.70 -28.12 1.35
CA GLU A 146 -15.52 -27.89 2.55
C GLU A 146 -16.96 -28.37 2.34
N LYS A 147 -17.56 -29.02 3.35
CA LYS A 147 -18.84 -29.73 3.19
C LYS A 147 -20.06 -28.83 2.97
N ARG A 148 -20.16 -27.68 3.64
CA ARG A 148 -21.40 -26.86 3.68
C ARG A 148 -21.59 -26.04 2.41
N ARG A 149 -20.53 -25.46 1.87
CA ARG A 149 -20.58 -24.53 0.74
C ARG A 149 -19.72 -24.98 -0.43
N HIS A 150 -18.99 -26.09 -0.31
CA HIS A 150 -18.09 -26.60 -1.35
C HIS A 150 -17.01 -25.59 -1.72
N ASN A 151 -16.58 -24.78 -0.74
CA ASN A 151 -15.39 -23.95 -0.89
C ASN A 151 -14.16 -24.86 -0.98
N VAL A 152 -13.14 -24.43 -1.72
CA VAL A 152 -11.82 -25.05 -1.58
C VAL A 152 -11.15 -24.46 -0.34
N VAL A 153 -10.53 -25.32 0.46
CA VAL A 153 -9.77 -24.97 1.66
C VAL A 153 -8.31 -25.21 1.39
N PHE A 154 -7.48 -24.19 1.63
CA PHE A 154 -6.02 -24.27 1.62
C PHE A 154 -5.52 -24.25 3.05
N VAL A 155 -4.80 -25.29 3.47
CA VAL A 155 -4.38 -25.49 4.86
C VAL A 155 -2.90 -25.16 5.03
N GLY A 156 -2.59 -24.43 6.10
CA GLY A 156 -1.21 -24.20 6.56
C GLY A 156 -0.89 -25.09 7.76
N PHE A 157 0.25 -25.77 7.71
CA PHE A 157 0.72 -26.68 8.74
C PHE A 157 1.97 -26.12 9.44
N ASP A 158 2.16 -26.48 10.70
CA ASP A 158 3.44 -26.30 11.38
C ASP A 158 4.43 -27.43 11.04
N HIS A 159 5.65 -27.33 11.58
CA HIS A 159 6.72 -28.32 11.38
C HIS A 159 6.39 -29.72 11.91
N GLN A 160 5.34 -29.88 12.73
CA GLN A 160 4.86 -31.17 13.23
C GLN A 160 3.74 -31.75 12.37
N GLY A 161 3.34 -31.05 11.30
CA GLY A 161 2.22 -31.44 10.45
C GLY A 161 0.85 -31.13 11.07
N ILE A 162 0.79 -30.28 12.11
CA ILE A 162 -0.47 -29.87 12.73
C ILE A 162 -1.02 -28.67 11.97
N ALA A 163 -2.29 -28.73 11.57
CA ALA A 163 -2.95 -27.60 10.92
C ALA A 163 -3.06 -26.41 11.88
N ARG A 164 -2.59 -25.24 11.44
CA ARG A 164 -2.62 -23.98 12.21
C ARG A 164 -3.41 -22.87 11.52
N HIS A 165 -3.66 -23.01 10.23
CA HIS A 165 -4.36 -22.02 9.43
C HIS A 165 -5.20 -22.70 8.34
N ALA A 166 -6.29 -22.06 7.95
CA ALA A 166 -7.03 -22.43 6.76
C ALA A 166 -7.60 -21.20 6.06
N HIS A 167 -7.39 -21.09 4.75
CA HIS A 167 -8.01 -20.09 3.90
C HIS A 167 -9.04 -20.74 2.97
N MET A 168 -10.26 -20.23 2.98
CA MET A 168 -11.36 -20.71 2.14
C MET A 168 -11.56 -19.82 0.92
N LYS A 169 -11.68 -20.44 -0.26
CA LYS A 169 -12.02 -19.78 -1.52
C LYS A 169 -13.27 -20.38 -2.13
N GLY A 170 -14.20 -19.52 -2.57
CA GLY A 170 -15.40 -19.96 -3.28
C GLY A 170 -15.08 -20.62 -4.63
N THR A 171 -15.74 -21.74 -4.91
CA THR A 171 -15.59 -22.51 -6.17
C THR A 171 -16.59 -22.09 -7.26
N TYR A 172 -17.61 -21.31 -6.89
CA TYR A 172 -18.54 -20.72 -7.85
C TYR A 172 -17.88 -19.58 -8.63
N THR A 173 -18.01 -19.61 -9.95
CA THR A 173 -17.46 -18.61 -10.87
C THR A 173 -18.43 -17.50 -11.23
N ASN A 174 -19.71 -17.67 -10.87
CA ASN A 174 -20.77 -16.71 -11.11
C ASN A 174 -20.99 -15.89 -9.83
N GLY A 175 -20.76 -14.57 -9.90
CA GLY A 175 -20.92 -13.66 -8.77
C GLY A 175 -19.60 -13.31 -8.06
N GLU A 176 -19.70 -12.69 -6.89
CA GLU A 176 -18.56 -12.21 -6.14
C GLU A 176 -17.67 -13.35 -5.63
N SER A 177 -16.35 -13.14 -5.69
CA SER A 177 -15.39 -14.14 -5.24
C SER A 177 -15.34 -14.20 -3.71
N PHE A 178 -15.86 -15.28 -3.11
CA PHE A 178 -15.73 -15.52 -1.66
C PHE A 178 -14.28 -15.87 -1.27
N ARG A 179 -13.75 -15.22 -0.25
CA ARG A 179 -12.43 -15.47 0.38
C ARG A 179 -12.54 -15.24 1.89
N LEU A 180 -11.99 -16.14 2.71
CA LEU A 180 -12.04 -16.00 4.17
C LEU A 180 -10.96 -16.85 4.85
N ASN A 181 -10.18 -16.25 5.76
CA ASN A 181 -9.38 -17.01 6.72
C ASN A 181 -10.31 -17.55 7.82
N VAL A 182 -10.19 -18.85 8.11
CA VAL A 182 -10.97 -19.53 9.13
C VAL A 182 -10.65 -18.92 10.50
N GLU A 183 -11.67 -18.71 11.33
CA GLU A 183 -11.49 -18.12 12.65
C GLU A 183 -10.55 -18.96 13.52
N GLY A 184 -9.70 -18.29 14.30
CA GLY A 184 -8.67 -18.96 15.10
C GLY A 184 -7.38 -19.27 14.35
N SER A 185 -7.35 -19.13 13.02
CA SER A 185 -6.15 -19.38 12.22
C SER A 185 -4.97 -18.50 12.66
N ASP A 186 -3.78 -19.09 12.68
CA ASP A 186 -2.53 -18.41 12.97
C ASP A 186 -1.90 -17.88 11.66
N PRO A 187 -1.76 -16.55 11.47
CA PRO A 187 -1.22 -15.96 10.24
C PRO A 187 0.26 -16.31 9.99
N ALA A 188 0.96 -16.90 10.97
CA ALA A 188 2.32 -17.38 10.80
C ALA A 188 2.41 -18.67 9.95
N TYR A 189 1.30 -19.36 9.69
CA TYR A 189 1.31 -20.65 8.99
C TYR A 189 0.47 -20.57 7.72
N GLY A 190 1.03 -20.09 6.61
CA GLY A 190 0.33 -20.06 5.33
C GLY A 190 0.26 -21.43 4.64
N PHE A 191 -0.61 -21.56 3.63
CA PHE A 191 -0.55 -22.69 2.70
C PHE A 191 0.79 -22.68 1.94
N GLY A 192 1.47 -23.82 1.86
CA GLY A 192 2.78 -23.88 1.21
C GLY A 192 3.42 -25.26 1.24
N TYR A 193 4.71 -25.28 0.87
CA TYR A 193 5.56 -26.46 0.82
C TYR A 193 6.99 -26.09 1.21
N CYS A 194 7.63 -26.79 2.16
CA CYS A 194 9.06 -26.63 2.46
C CYS A 194 9.85 -27.77 1.82
N GLY A 195 10.68 -27.43 0.84
CA GLY A 195 11.66 -28.31 0.22
C GLY A 195 13.00 -28.26 0.94
N LYS A 196 14.04 -28.88 0.34
CA LYS A 196 15.40 -28.93 0.92
C LYS A 196 16.37 -27.91 0.31
N GLY A 197 15.95 -27.22 -0.75
CA GLY A 197 16.72 -26.22 -1.47
C GLY A 197 16.74 -24.88 -0.74
N SER A 198 17.67 -24.02 -1.15
CA SER A 198 17.96 -22.75 -0.49
C SER A 198 17.06 -21.59 -0.90
N ARG A 199 16.05 -21.82 -1.76
CA ARG A 199 15.16 -20.76 -2.27
C ARG A 199 13.76 -20.84 -1.68
N LEU A 200 13.22 -19.68 -1.34
CA LEU A 200 11.83 -19.46 -0.97
C LEU A 200 11.12 -18.58 -1.98
N TYR A 201 10.05 -19.09 -2.59
CA TYR A 201 9.13 -18.32 -3.42
C TYR A 201 7.90 -17.90 -2.60
N VAL A 202 7.59 -16.60 -2.59
CA VAL A 202 6.55 -16.02 -1.73
C VAL A 202 5.41 -15.47 -2.60
N PHE A 203 4.18 -15.91 -2.36
CA PHE A 203 3.01 -15.57 -3.17
C PHE A 203 1.92 -14.87 -2.36
N GLU A 204 1.13 -14.02 -3.01
CA GLU A 204 -0.02 -13.37 -2.38
C GLU A 204 -1.15 -14.35 -2.08
N ALA A 205 -1.42 -15.30 -2.99
CA ALA A 205 -2.50 -16.26 -2.84
C ALA A 205 -2.13 -17.68 -3.28
N ALA A 206 -2.85 -18.67 -2.74
CA ALA A 206 -2.58 -20.09 -2.98
C ALA A 206 -2.75 -20.52 -4.45
N ILE A 207 -3.71 -19.92 -5.16
CA ILE A 207 -3.93 -20.21 -6.58
C ILE A 207 -2.73 -19.73 -7.42
N ASP A 208 -2.08 -18.64 -7.04
CA ASP A 208 -0.90 -18.12 -7.74
C ASP A 208 0.32 -19.01 -7.50
N LEU A 209 0.50 -19.50 -6.28
CA LEU A 209 1.50 -20.53 -5.96
C LEU A 209 1.28 -21.76 -6.85
N LEU A 210 0.07 -22.32 -6.89
CA LEU A 210 -0.24 -23.50 -7.71
C LEU A 210 -0.07 -23.24 -9.22
N SER A 211 -0.41 -22.04 -9.67
CA SER A 211 -0.24 -21.63 -11.07
C SER A 211 1.23 -21.53 -11.43
N PHE A 212 2.06 -20.99 -10.52
CA PHE A 212 3.51 -20.95 -10.68
C PHE A 212 4.11 -22.36 -10.79
N LEU A 213 3.72 -23.28 -9.92
CA LEU A 213 4.17 -24.68 -9.99
C LEU A 213 3.77 -25.32 -11.33
N THR A 214 2.57 -25.00 -11.85
CA THR A 214 2.09 -25.49 -13.15
C THR A 214 2.91 -24.93 -14.31
N LEU A 215 3.31 -23.65 -14.24
CA LEU A 215 4.12 -22.97 -15.25
C LEU A 215 5.59 -23.44 -15.21
N TYR A 216 6.10 -23.78 -14.03
CA TYR A 216 7.50 -24.15 -13.79
C TYR A 216 7.60 -25.48 -13.01
N PRO A 217 7.21 -26.61 -13.63
CA PRO A 217 7.07 -27.89 -12.92
C PRO A 217 8.41 -28.61 -12.67
N PHE A 218 9.49 -28.19 -13.33
CA PHE A 218 10.78 -28.88 -13.24
C PHE A 218 11.34 -28.83 -11.82
N GLU A 219 11.44 -30.01 -11.19
CA GLU A 219 12.02 -30.21 -9.85
C GLU A 219 11.48 -29.25 -8.77
N TRP A 220 10.20 -28.86 -8.89
CA TRP A 220 9.62 -27.86 -7.99
C TRP A 220 9.73 -28.26 -6.50
N GLN A 221 9.60 -29.55 -6.20
CA GLN A 221 9.73 -30.09 -4.84
C GLN A 221 11.13 -29.92 -4.21
N GLN A 222 12.15 -29.50 -4.98
CA GLN A 222 13.43 -29.15 -4.38
C GLN A 222 13.34 -27.84 -3.60
N GLN A 223 12.57 -26.87 -4.06
CA GLN A 223 12.51 -25.53 -3.47
C GLN A 223 11.31 -25.37 -2.54
N SER A 224 11.22 -24.21 -1.91
CA SER A 224 10.18 -23.94 -0.92
C SER A 224 9.25 -22.81 -1.38
N TYR A 225 7.97 -22.90 -1.03
CA TYR A 225 6.92 -22.01 -1.51
C TYR A 225 5.95 -21.69 -0.37
N ILE A 226 5.55 -20.42 -0.25
CA ILE A 226 4.59 -19.99 0.77
C ILE A 226 3.59 -18.99 0.22
N CYS A 227 2.32 -19.20 0.56
CA CYS A 227 1.25 -18.23 0.37
C CYS A 227 1.07 -17.40 1.64
N LEU A 228 0.90 -16.09 1.46
CA LEU A 228 0.71 -15.14 2.54
C LEU A 228 -0.76 -14.83 2.87
N ASP A 229 -1.69 -15.32 2.03
CA ASP A 229 -3.13 -15.01 2.08
C ASP A 229 -3.39 -13.49 2.12
N GLY A 230 -2.67 -12.78 1.25
CA GLY A 230 -2.58 -11.33 1.13
C GLY A 230 -1.15 -10.83 1.26
N LEU A 231 -0.97 -9.55 1.58
CA LEU A 231 0.37 -8.94 1.72
C LEU A 231 1.02 -9.07 3.13
N SER A 232 0.67 -10.04 3.98
CA SER A 232 1.25 -10.07 5.34
C SER A 232 2.53 -10.91 5.42
N GLU A 233 3.56 -10.41 6.09
CA GLU A 233 4.90 -11.03 6.15
C GLU A 233 5.00 -12.25 7.07
N HIS A 234 4.03 -12.48 7.97
CA HIS A 234 4.14 -13.45 9.06
C HIS A 234 4.48 -14.87 8.58
N ALA A 235 3.77 -15.38 7.56
CA ALA A 235 4.01 -16.73 7.05
C ALA A 235 5.40 -16.89 6.41
N MET A 236 5.89 -15.86 5.70
CA MET A 236 7.25 -15.85 5.16
C MET A 236 8.29 -15.89 6.27
N LEU A 237 8.17 -15.02 7.28
CA LEU A 237 9.15 -14.95 8.37
C LEU A 237 9.16 -16.24 9.21
N GLN A 238 7.99 -16.80 9.51
CA GLN A 238 7.89 -18.07 10.23
C GLN A 238 8.55 -19.22 9.47
N MET A 239 8.37 -19.25 8.15
CA MET A 239 8.98 -20.27 7.30
C MET A 239 10.50 -20.13 7.23
N LEU A 240 11.02 -18.90 7.11
CA LEU A 240 12.45 -18.61 7.17
C LEU A 240 13.05 -19.02 8.53
N HIS A 241 12.35 -18.76 9.63
CA HIS A 241 12.75 -19.24 10.95
C HIS A 241 12.76 -20.77 11.04
N SER A 242 11.79 -21.45 10.42
CA SER A 242 11.62 -22.90 10.51
C SER A 242 12.53 -23.69 9.55
N CYS A 243 12.92 -23.08 8.43
CA CYS A 243 13.73 -23.69 7.37
C CYS A 243 15.04 -22.86 7.20
N PRO A 244 16.03 -22.97 8.12
CA PRO A 244 17.22 -22.11 8.18
C PRO A 244 18.23 -22.32 7.03
N TRP A 245 18.01 -23.31 6.17
CA TRP A 245 18.81 -23.52 4.95
C TRP A 245 18.37 -22.62 3.79
N ILE A 246 17.25 -21.92 3.93
CA ILE A 246 16.81 -20.91 2.96
C ILE A 246 17.75 -19.70 3.06
N GLN A 247 18.28 -19.28 1.92
CA GLN A 247 19.23 -18.16 1.80
C GLN A 247 18.75 -17.10 0.81
N GLU A 248 17.94 -17.50 -0.17
CA GLU A 248 17.44 -16.63 -1.23
C GLU A 248 15.91 -16.56 -1.16
N VAL A 249 15.35 -15.34 -1.19
CA VAL A 249 13.91 -15.09 -1.16
C VAL A 249 13.49 -14.43 -2.48
N ILE A 250 12.51 -15.04 -3.15
CA ILE A 250 11.95 -14.57 -4.41
C ILE A 250 10.50 -14.16 -4.17
N LEU A 251 10.24 -12.85 -4.19
CA LEU A 251 8.91 -12.27 -4.01
C LEU A 251 8.13 -12.35 -5.33
N CYS A 252 7.04 -13.12 -5.32
CA CYS A 252 6.21 -13.47 -6.48
C CYS A 252 4.78 -12.91 -6.34
N MET A 253 4.65 -11.71 -5.76
CA MET A 253 3.37 -11.04 -5.50
C MET A 253 2.66 -10.61 -6.79
N ASP A 254 1.36 -10.29 -6.70
CA ASP A 254 0.57 -9.78 -7.83
C ASP A 254 1.30 -8.62 -8.54
N HIS A 255 1.19 -8.60 -9.86
CA HIS A 255 1.72 -7.53 -10.70
C HIS A 255 0.75 -6.36 -10.79
N ASP A 256 0.46 -5.79 -9.61
CA ASP A 256 -0.35 -4.60 -9.44
C ASP A 256 0.30 -3.63 -8.43
N PRO A 257 -0.23 -2.40 -8.24
CA PRO A 257 0.34 -1.44 -7.31
C PRO A 257 0.47 -1.96 -5.88
N ALA A 258 -0.48 -2.74 -5.37
CA ALA A 258 -0.46 -3.23 -4.00
C ALA A 258 0.57 -4.35 -3.83
N GLY A 259 0.67 -5.28 -4.80
CA GLY A 259 1.69 -6.33 -4.82
C GLY A 259 3.11 -5.78 -4.99
N ILE A 260 3.30 -4.79 -5.88
CA ILE A 260 4.58 -4.09 -6.06
C ILE A 260 5.00 -3.39 -4.76
N GLU A 261 4.10 -2.62 -4.15
CA GLU A 261 4.37 -1.93 -2.89
C GLU A 261 4.66 -2.91 -1.74
N GLY A 262 3.94 -4.03 -1.71
CA GLY A 262 4.19 -5.16 -0.82
C GLY A 262 5.60 -5.72 -0.95
N CYS A 263 6.11 -5.87 -2.18
CA CYS A 263 7.48 -6.34 -2.40
C CYS A 263 8.53 -5.40 -1.81
N TYR A 264 8.40 -4.08 -2.00
CA TYR A 264 9.34 -3.11 -1.43
C TYR A 264 9.36 -3.16 0.10
N ARG A 265 8.18 -3.26 0.73
CA ARG A 265 8.08 -3.38 2.19
C ARG A 265 8.69 -4.68 2.70
N MET A 266 8.40 -5.81 2.05
CA MET A 266 8.94 -7.11 2.44
C MET A 266 10.46 -7.16 2.27
N GLN A 267 11.01 -6.56 1.21
CA GLN A 267 12.45 -6.46 1.02
C GLN A 267 13.13 -5.71 2.18
N GLU A 268 12.52 -4.63 2.68
CA GLU A 268 13.03 -3.89 3.83
C GLU A 268 13.00 -4.71 5.13
N ILE A 269 11.91 -5.45 5.36
CA ILE A 269 11.77 -6.37 6.50
C ILE A 269 12.84 -7.46 6.42
N LEU A 270 12.95 -8.14 5.27
CA LEU A 270 13.93 -9.21 5.05
C LEU A 270 15.37 -8.75 5.26
N LYS A 271 15.71 -7.54 4.79
CA LYS A 271 17.02 -6.94 5.05
C LYS A 271 17.28 -6.74 6.54
N THR A 272 16.26 -6.35 7.31
CA THR A 272 16.37 -6.20 8.78
C THR A 272 16.56 -7.55 9.47
N GLU A 273 15.97 -8.61 8.91
CA GLU A 273 16.13 -10.01 9.36
C GLU A 273 17.42 -10.68 8.85
N GLY A 274 18.30 -9.96 8.16
CA GLY A 274 19.60 -10.46 7.69
C GLY A 274 19.57 -11.21 6.35
N TYR A 275 18.48 -11.09 5.57
CA TYR A 275 18.38 -11.66 4.23
C TYR A 275 18.73 -10.61 3.17
N ASP A 276 19.93 -10.73 2.59
CA ASP A 276 20.41 -9.81 1.54
C ASP A 276 20.06 -10.29 0.11
N GLN A 277 19.87 -11.60 -0.10
CA GLN A 277 19.53 -12.19 -1.39
C GLN A 277 18.01 -12.19 -1.60
N VAL A 278 17.45 -11.01 -1.83
CA VAL A 278 16.02 -10.82 -2.10
C VAL A 278 15.83 -10.32 -3.52
N SER A 279 15.05 -11.05 -4.32
CA SER A 279 14.66 -10.65 -5.67
C SER A 279 13.15 -10.62 -5.83
N ARG A 280 12.67 -9.93 -6.86
CA ARG A 280 11.27 -9.96 -7.27
C ARG A 280 11.19 -10.69 -8.61
N LEU A 281 10.25 -11.62 -8.70
CA LEU A 281 9.86 -12.26 -9.95
C LEU A 281 8.40 -11.89 -10.23
N ALA A 282 8.14 -11.27 -11.37
CA ALA A 282 6.81 -10.77 -11.73
C ALA A 282 6.17 -11.62 -12.81
N SER A 283 4.86 -11.89 -12.67
CA SER A 283 4.03 -12.40 -13.76
C SER A 283 3.95 -11.39 -14.91
N ARG A 284 3.68 -11.87 -16.12
CA ARG A 284 3.47 -11.00 -17.30
C ARG A 284 2.13 -10.27 -17.20
N ASN A 285 1.11 -10.96 -16.72
CA ASN A 285 -0.24 -10.46 -16.47
C ASN A 285 -0.43 -10.13 -14.99
N LYS A 286 -1.66 -9.76 -14.59
CA LYS A 286 -2.00 -9.31 -13.24
C LYS A 286 -1.45 -10.23 -12.14
N ASP A 287 -1.54 -11.54 -12.34
CA ASP A 287 -1.03 -12.56 -11.42
C ASP A 287 -0.64 -13.83 -12.18
N TRP A 288 -0.08 -14.82 -11.46
CA TRP A 288 0.42 -16.06 -12.06
C TRP A 288 -0.71 -16.92 -12.64
N ASN A 289 -1.94 -16.82 -12.10
CA ASN A 289 -3.08 -17.51 -12.67
C ASN A 289 -3.52 -16.91 -14.01
N GLU A 290 -3.39 -15.58 -14.18
CA GLU A 290 -3.65 -14.93 -15.46
C GLU A 290 -2.62 -15.31 -16.53
N ASP A 291 -1.33 -15.49 -16.17
CA ASP A 291 -0.33 -16.05 -17.09
C ASP A 291 -0.70 -17.47 -17.55
N LEU A 292 -1.12 -18.31 -16.59
CA LEU A 292 -1.56 -19.67 -16.87
C LEU A 292 -2.81 -19.72 -17.76
N LYS A 293 -3.73 -18.77 -17.59
CA LYS A 293 -4.90 -18.60 -18.47
C LYS A 293 -4.50 -18.18 -19.88
N GLU A 294 -3.55 -17.26 -20.01
CA GLU A 294 -3.09 -16.78 -21.33
C GLU A 294 -2.53 -17.93 -22.17
N ILE A 295 -1.68 -18.79 -21.59
CA ILE A 295 -1.10 -19.92 -22.35
C ILE A 295 -2.14 -20.96 -22.79
N HIS A 296 -3.33 -20.96 -22.16
CA HIS A 296 -4.48 -21.78 -22.54
C HIS A 296 -5.50 -21.03 -23.42
N GLY A 297 -5.12 -19.86 -23.97
CA GLY A 297 -5.95 -19.09 -24.90
C GLY A 297 -7.10 -18.31 -24.24
N ILE A 298 -7.09 -18.16 -22.92
CA ILE A 298 -8.06 -17.33 -22.19
C ILE A 298 -7.49 -15.91 -22.08
N LYS A 299 -8.30 -14.90 -22.44
CA LYS A 299 -7.90 -13.49 -22.35
C LYS A 299 -7.53 -13.14 -20.90
N PRO A 300 -6.27 -12.78 -20.60
CA PRO A 300 -5.85 -12.49 -19.25
C PRO A 300 -6.23 -11.07 -18.81
N VAL A 301 -6.26 -10.85 -17.50
CA VAL A 301 -6.25 -9.49 -16.93
C VAL A 301 -4.81 -8.94 -16.99
N PRO A 302 -4.55 -7.81 -17.67
CA PRO A 302 -3.20 -7.28 -17.81
C PRO A 302 -2.63 -6.80 -16.46
N ALA A 303 -1.30 -6.82 -16.36
CA ALA A 303 -0.58 -6.22 -15.24
C ALA A 303 -0.81 -4.70 -15.14
N ARG A 304 -0.65 -4.15 -13.93
CA ARG A 304 -0.75 -2.71 -13.67
C ARG A 304 0.46 -2.22 -12.89
N GLU A 305 1.26 -1.36 -13.51
CA GLU A 305 2.39 -0.72 -12.83
C GLU A 305 1.96 0.23 -11.71
N HIS A 306 2.83 0.44 -10.73
CA HIS A 306 2.56 1.36 -9.62
C HIS A 306 2.59 2.82 -10.10
N PRO A 307 1.51 3.61 -9.95
CA PRO A 307 1.44 4.99 -10.48
C PRO A 307 2.60 5.87 -10.02
N GLY A 308 2.95 5.80 -8.74
CA GLY A 308 4.07 6.57 -8.20
C GLY A 308 5.44 6.19 -8.78
N LEU A 309 5.67 4.92 -9.17
CA LEU A 309 6.92 4.52 -9.83
C LEU A 309 6.94 5.05 -11.26
N MET A 310 5.82 4.98 -11.97
CA MET A 310 5.70 5.52 -13.32
C MET A 310 5.95 7.03 -13.36
N HIS A 311 5.39 7.78 -12.41
CA HIS A 311 5.63 9.23 -12.29
C HIS A 311 7.06 9.54 -11.85
N CYS A 312 7.62 8.78 -10.91
CA CYS A 312 9.03 8.93 -10.51
C CYS A 312 9.98 8.72 -11.70
N MET A 313 9.74 7.69 -12.53
CA MET A 313 10.52 7.42 -13.73
C MET A 313 10.44 8.61 -14.71
N LYS A 314 9.24 9.11 -14.98
CA LYS A 314 9.03 10.29 -15.84
C LYS A 314 9.78 11.51 -15.31
N LEU A 315 9.68 11.79 -14.01
CA LEU A 315 10.36 12.92 -13.38
C LEU A 315 11.88 12.78 -13.44
N CYS A 316 12.44 11.59 -13.20
CA CYS A 316 13.89 11.38 -13.29
C CYS A 316 14.41 11.55 -14.72
N VAL A 317 13.67 11.06 -15.72
CA VAL A 317 13.99 11.30 -17.15
C VAL A 317 13.89 12.78 -17.50
N TRP A 318 12.86 13.46 -17.00
CA TRP A 318 12.67 14.88 -17.21
C TRP A 318 13.80 15.71 -16.59
N LEU A 319 14.19 15.45 -15.33
CA LEU A 319 15.30 16.11 -14.64
C LEU A 319 16.61 15.97 -15.41
N LYS A 320 16.91 14.75 -15.86
CA LYS A 320 18.10 14.47 -16.69
C LYS A 320 18.20 15.38 -17.90
N ASN A 321 17.06 15.63 -18.57
CA ASN A 321 16.98 16.40 -19.81
C ASN A 321 16.91 17.92 -19.61
N HIS A 322 16.65 18.41 -18.39
CA HIS A 322 16.50 19.84 -18.10
C HIS A 322 17.63 20.43 -17.24
N ALA A 323 18.50 19.59 -16.68
CA ALA A 323 19.66 20.02 -15.91
C ALA A 323 20.84 20.56 -16.76
N ASP A 324 20.62 20.93 -18.03
CA ASP A 324 21.65 21.44 -18.95
C ASP A 324 22.10 22.88 -18.67
N ARG A 325 21.37 23.60 -17.81
CA ARG A 325 21.69 24.99 -17.50
C ARG A 325 22.91 25.03 -16.58
N PHE A 326 24.01 25.61 -17.06
CA PHE A 326 25.13 25.96 -16.19
C PHE A 326 24.67 27.06 -15.22
N CYS A 327 24.74 26.76 -13.93
CA CYS A 327 24.55 27.73 -12.85
C CYS A 327 25.52 27.42 -11.72
N THR A 328 25.93 28.46 -11.00
CA THR A 328 26.74 28.32 -9.79
C THR A 328 25.92 27.70 -8.65
N ASN A 329 26.60 27.14 -7.64
CA ASN A 329 25.91 26.61 -6.44
C ASN A 329 25.07 27.69 -5.74
N GLU A 330 25.54 28.94 -5.71
CA GLU A 330 24.81 30.07 -5.13
C GLU A 330 23.53 30.39 -5.90
N GLU A 331 23.57 30.37 -7.24
CA GLU A 331 22.40 30.56 -8.09
C GLU A 331 21.38 29.43 -7.92
N ALA A 332 21.83 28.18 -7.83
CA ALA A 332 20.96 27.03 -7.59
C ALA A 332 20.29 27.12 -6.21
N LEU A 333 21.03 27.48 -5.16
CA LEU A 333 20.47 27.69 -3.82
C LEU A 333 19.48 28.86 -3.80
N LYS A 334 19.78 29.95 -4.51
CA LYS A 334 18.85 31.07 -4.65
C LYS A 334 17.55 30.64 -5.35
N GLN A 335 17.65 29.86 -6.42
CA GLN A 335 16.48 29.32 -7.13
C GLN A 335 15.62 28.45 -6.21
N ILE A 336 16.25 27.55 -5.42
CA ILE A 336 15.53 26.72 -4.44
C ILE A 336 14.77 27.62 -3.44
N CYS A 337 15.43 28.64 -2.91
CA CYS A 337 14.83 29.57 -1.96
C CYS A 337 13.64 30.34 -2.55
N ASP A 338 13.81 30.90 -3.76
CA ASP A 338 12.78 31.66 -4.46
C ASP A 338 11.56 30.79 -4.80
N SER A 339 11.79 29.58 -5.33
CA SER A 339 10.73 28.61 -5.65
C SER A 339 10.04 28.08 -4.39
N TYR A 340 10.76 27.89 -3.28
CA TYR A 340 10.15 27.47 -2.01
C TYR A 340 9.27 28.57 -1.41
N HIS A 341 9.72 29.83 -1.40
CA HIS A 341 8.89 30.96 -0.97
C HIS A 341 7.63 31.10 -1.85
N HIS A 342 7.76 30.87 -3.15
CA HIS A 342 6.59 30.86 -4.03
C HIS A 342 5.64 29.71 -3.69
N TYR A 343 6.15 28.50 -3.46
CA TYR A 343 5.38 27.33 -3.01
C TYR A 343 4.59 27.64 -1.72
N GLU A 344 5.25 28.18 -0.69
CA GLU A 344 4.58 28.54 0.56
C GLU A 344 3.48 29.58 0.35
N ARG A 345 3.72 30.59 -0.49
CA ARG A 345 2.72 31.61 -0.82
C ARG A 345 1.50 30.99 -1.49
N VAL A 346 1.69 30.06 -2.43
CA VAL A 346 0.59 29.36 -3.12
C VAL A 346 -0.18 28.49 -2.13
N MET A 347 0.51 27.71 -1.30
CA MET A 347 -0.13 26.88 -0.26
C MET A 347 -1.02 27.72 0.68
N ARG A 348 -0.50 28.83 1.23
CA ARG A 348 -1.28 29.74 2.09
C ARG A 348 -2.46 30.37 1.35
N TRP A 349 -2.28 30.70 0.07
CA TRP A 349 -3.34 31.26 -0.75
C TRP A 349 -4.48 30.26 -0.96
N GLN A 350 -4.18 28.99 -1.27
CA GLN A 350 -5.16 27.92 -1.44
C GLN A 350 -5.95 27.67 -0.14
N GLU A 351 -5.26 27.65 1.00
CA GLU A 351 -5.91 27.50 2.31
C GLU A 351 -6.93 28.62 2.57
N THR A 352 -6.60 29.85 2.15
CA THR A 352 -7.42 31.06 2.34
C THR A 352 -8.60 31.12 1.37
N HIS A 353 -8.38 30.84 0.09
CA HIS A 353 -9.38 31.05 -0.98
C HIS A 353 -10.18 29.79 -1.34
N LYS A 354 -9.78 28.61 -0.83
CA LYS A 354 -10.41 27.31 -1.14
C LYS A 354 -10.46 27.00 -2.64
N GLU A 355 -9.46 27.48 -3.39
CA GLU A 355 -9.29 27.23 -4.82
C GLU A 355 -7.98 26.48 -5.05
N GLU A 356 -8.00 25.46 -5.89
CA GLU A 356 -6.83 24.62 -6.17
C GLU A 356 -5.90 25.27 -7.23
N ARG A 357 -4.62 25.41 -6.89
CA ARG A 357 -3.56 25.90 -7.79
C ARG A 357 -2.49 24.85 -8.02
N THR A 358 -2.95 23.65 -8.36
CA THR A 358 -2.11 22.46 -8.53
C THR A 358 -0.94 22.68 -9.50
N ASP A 359 -1.19 23.33 -10.64
CA ASP A 359 -0.15 23.56 -11.65
C ASP A 359 0.98 24.48 -11.13
N GLU A 360 0.66 25.50 -10.34
CA GLU A 360 1.66 26.39 -9.72
C GLU A 360 2.48 25.65 -8.65
N LEU A 361 1.84 24.77 -7.87
CA LEU A 361 2.56 23.95 -6.89
C LEU A 361 3.55 22.98 -7.58
N LEU A 362 3.10 22.32 -8.63
CA LEU A 362 3.93 21.37 -9.39
C LEU A 362 5.12 22.09 -10.04
N MET A 363 4.91 23.28 -10.62
CA MET A 363 5.97 24.12 -11.17
C MET A 363 7.03 24.48 -10.11
N CYS A 364 6.62 24.90 -8.91
CA CYS A 364 7.58 25.20 -7.84
C CYS A 364 8.40 23.96 -7.43
N LEU A 365 7.77 22.78 -7.36
CA LEU A 365 8.44 21.52 -7.03
C LEU A 365 9.41 21.09 -8.13
N GLU A 366 9.06 21.32 -9.39
CA GLU A 366 9.88 21.07 -10.57
C GLU A 366 11.14 21.95 -10.58
N ASP A 367 10.98 23.26 -10.37
CA ASP A 367 12.09 24.22 -10.30
C ASP A 367 13.08 23.87 -9.17
N MET A 368 12.54 23.58 -7.98
CA MET A 368 13.32 23.13 -6.83
C MET A 368 14.08 21.83 -7.15
N SER A 369 13.42 20.87 -7.82
CA SER A 369 14.02 19.60 -8.18
C SER A 369 15.14 19.75 -9.21
N ILE A 370 15.00 20.64 -10.21
CA ILE A 370 16.07 20.94 -11.19
C ILE A 370 17.30 21.49 -10.48
N ALA A 371 17.12 22.53 -9.65
CA ALA A 371 18.23 23.18 -8.94
C ALA A 371 18.91 22.20 -7.97
N GLY A 372 18.14 21.38 -7.25
CA GLY A 372 18.67 20.33 -6.39
C GLY A 372 19.45 19.27 -7.17
N PHE A 373 18.95 18.85 -8.34
CA PHE A 373 19.62 17.88 -9.21
C PHE A 373 20.95 18.41 -9.73
N GLN A 374 21.03 19.69 -10.10
CA GLN A 374 22.26 20.35 -10.53
C GLN A 374 23.31 20.38 -9.41
N LEU A 375 22.92 20.78 -8.20
CA LEU A 375 23.82 20.76 -7.03
C LEU A 375 24.38 19.35 -6.77
N LEU A 376 23.50 18.34 -6.79
CA LEU A 376 23.92 16.96 -6.56
C LEU A 376 24.86 16.46 -7.66
N LEU A 377 24.61 16.82 -8.92
CA LEU A 377 25.47 16.47 -10.05
C LEU A 377 26.87 17.07 -9.91
N GLU A 378 26.97 18.35 -9.53
CA GLU A 378 28.26 19.03 -9.27
C GLU A 378 29.02 18.36 -8.10
N PHE A 379 28.32 18.02 -7.02
CA PHE A 379 28.92 17.30 -5.89
C PHE A 379 29.41 15.89 -6.26
N CYS A 380 28.68 15.18 -7.12
CA CYS A 380 29.14 13.89 -7.65
C CYS A 380 30.37 14.07 -8.56
N ARG A 381 30.36 15.08 -9.46
CA ARG A 381 31.47 15.36 -10.38
C ARG A 381 32.75 15.84 -9.71
N SER A 382 32.61 16.47 -8.56
CA SER A 382 33.76 16.85 -7.72
C SER A 382 34.54 15.62 -7.23
N GLY A 383 33.86 14.48 -7.02
CA GLY A 383 34.49 13.20 -6.67
C GLY A 383 34.81 12.31 -7.87
N ASP A 384 33.98 12.33 -8.91
CA ASP A 384 34.14 11.56 -10.15
C ASP A 384 33.72 12.42 -11.36
N PRO A 385 34.68 13.05 -12.08
CA PRO A 385 34.39 13.91 -13.22
C PRO A 385 33.65 13.20 -14.38
N SER A 386 33.67 11.87 -14.43
CA SER A 386 32.96 11.08 -15.45
C SER A 386 31.48 10.86 -15.12
N PHE A 387 31.04 11.24 -13.91
CA PHE A 387 29.67 11.02 -13.45
C PHE A 387 28.65 11.75 -14.32
N THR A 388 27.70 10.98 -14.82
CA THR A 388 26.72 11.41 -15.82
C THR A 388 25.37 11.74 -15.19
N ARG A 389 24.58 12.55 -15.91
CA ARG A 389 23.18 12.83 -15.56
C ARG A 389 22.32 11.57 -15.57
N GLU A 390 22.63 10.63 -16.47
CA GLU A 390 21.95 9.33 -16.56
C GLU A 390 22.17 8.49 -15.30
N GLN A 391 23.41 8.42 -14.81
CA GLN A 391 23.71 7.74 -13.54
C GLN A 391 22.94 8.37 -12.38
N LEU A 392 22.94 9.71 -12.29
CA LEU A 392 22.21 10.41 -11.23
C LEU A 392 20.69 10.14 -11.26
N ALA A 393 20.08 10.25 -12.44
CA ALA A 393 18.65 9.99 -12.62
C ALA A 393 18.28 8.55 -12.22
N ASN A 394 19.12 7.58 -12.59
CA ASN A 394 18.93 6.18 -12.22
C ASN A 394 19.09 5.96 -10.71
N GLU A 395 20.03 6.63 -10.04
CA GLU A 395 20.19 6.55 -8.59
C GLU A 395 18.98 7.15 -7.84
N LEU A 396 18.45 8.28 -8.31
CA LEU A 396 17.26 8.90 -7.73
C LEU A 396 16.04 8.00 -7.90
N PHE A 397 15.83 7.44 -9.11
CA PHE A 397 14.73 6.51 -9.36
C PHE A 397 14.81 5.28 -8.45
N LYS A 398 15.99 4.64 -8.33
CA LYS A 398 16.21 3.50 -7.43
C LYS A 398 15.99 3.82 -5.95
N SER A 399 16.13 5.09 -5.57
CA SER A 399 15.95 5.56 -4.19
C SER A 399 14.48 5.82 -3.85
N TYR A 400 13.59 5.88 -4.85
CA TYR A 400 12.17 6.05 -4.61
C TYR A 400 11.55 4.75 -4.10
N GLN A 401 10.92 4.85 -2.92
CA GLN A 401 10.28 3.75 -2.21
C GLN A 401 8.77 4.00 -2.16
N PRO A 402 7.96 3.35 -3.01
CA PRO A 402 6.52 3.62 -3.10
C PRO A 402 5.80 3.39 -1.76
N HIS A 403 6.19 2.35 -1.01
CA HIS A 403 5.61 2.02 0.30
C HIS A 403 5.83 3.08 1.38
N ARG A 404 6.83 3.95 1.18
CA ARG A 404 7.13 5.08 2.08
C ARG A 404 6.60 6.41 1.58
N ASN A 405 5.87 6.46 0.46
CA ASN A 405 5.25 7.68 -0.06
C ASN A 405 3.76 7.83 0.35
N ARG A 406 3.34 7.11 1.38
CA ARG A 406 2.00 7.19 1.99
C ARG A 406 1.85 8.45 2.86
N GLY A 407 0.63 8.73 3.30
CA GLY A 407 0.30 9.86 4.17
C GLY A 407 -0.01 11.16 3.41
N ARG A 408 -0.35 12.22 4.15
CA ARG A 408 -0.93 13.46 3.60
C ARG A 408 0.05 14.39 2.92
N ILE A 409 -0.50 15.27 2.09
CA ILE A 409 0.18 16.46 1.55
C ILE A 409 0.89 17.21 2.67
N ARG A 410 0.19 17.57 3.76
CA ARG A 410 0.79 18.36 4.85
C ARG A 410 2.06 17.73 5.44
N GLY A 411 2.03 16.42 5.76
CA GLY A 411 3.21 15.74 6.29
C GLY A 411 4.36 15.65 5.29
N LYS A 412 4.06 15.67 3.98
CA LYS A 412 5.07 15.77 2.92
C LYS A 412 5.60 17.20 2.79
N SER A 413 4.76 18.22 2.93
CA SER A 413 5.15 19.63 2.96
C SER A 413 6.07 19.94 4.15
N GLU A 414 5.79 19.39 5.33
CA GLU A 414 6.65 19.52 6.52
C GLU A 414 8.03 18.89 6.28
N LYS A 415 8.07 17.69 5.67
CA LYS A 415 9.34 17.06 5.26
C LYS A 415 10.10 17.88 4.21
N LEU A 416 9.38 18.49 3.26
CA LEU A 416 9.98 19.39 2.29
C LEU A 416 10.61 20.60 2.99
N ASN A 417 9.89 21.27 3.91
CA ASN A 417 10.42 22.38 4.69
C ASN A 417 11.73 22.01 5.41
N MET A 418 11.72 20.89 6.14
CA MET A 418 12.93 20.40 6.84
C MET A 418 14.09 20.16 5.87
N SER A 419 13.81 19.62 4.68
CA SER A 419 14.85 19.39 3.67
C SER A 419 15.38 20.66 3.01
N VAL A 420 14.56 21.72 2.90
CA VAL A 420 14.97 23.05 2.45
C VAL A 420 15.89 23.70 3.48
N GLU A 421 15.54 23.64 4.76
CA GLU A 421 16.40 24.16 5.84
C GLU A 421 17.76 23.43 5.86
N ALA A 422 17.76 22.11 5.69
CA ALA A 422 18.97 21.30 5.65
C ALA A 422 19.86 21.63 4.43
N ILE A 423 19.30 21.74 3.22
CA ILE A 423 20.09 22.05 2.02
C ILE A 423 20.70 23.45 2.09
N MET A 424 19.96 24.45 2.61
CA MET A 424 20.49 25.80 2.81
C MET A 424 21.65 25.83 3.82
N THR A 425 21.58 24.98 4.85
CA THR A 425 22.62 24.89 5.88
C THR A 425 23.88 24.19 5.36
N HIS A 426 23.73 23.05 4.69
CA HIS A 426 24.86 22.17 4.36
C HIS A 426 25.48 22.43 2.99
N ALA A 427 24.70 22.81 1.98
CA ALA A 427 25.21 23.02 0.63
C ALA A 427 25.90 24.39 0.44
N GLY A 428 25.65 25.36 1.33
CA GLY A 428 26.30 26.67 1.32
C GLY A 428 27.69 26.71 1.97
N ILE A 429 28.13 25.63 2.64
CA ILE A 429 29.42 25.59 3.33
C ILE A 429 30.53 25.29 2.31
N GLN A 430 31.54 26.17 2.19
CA GLN A 430 32.65 26.01 1.24
C GLN A 430 33.67 24.91 1.61
N SER A 431 33.53 24.28 2.78
CA SER A 431 34.48 23.27 3.26
C SER A 431 34.45 21.98 2.41
N SER A 432 35.62 21.37 2.30
CA SER A 432 36.01 20.38 1.28
C SER A 432 36.56 19.08 1.88
N SER A 433 36.06 18.65 3.05
CA SER A 433 36.40 17.30 3.53
C SER A 433 35.59 16.24 2.76
N PRO A 434 36.12 15.00 2.57
CA PRO A 434 35.37 13.92 1.95
C PRO A 434 34.07 13.57 2.68
N GLU A 435 34.06 13.64 4.01
CA GLU A 435 32.88 13.39 4.84
C GLU A 435 31.80 14.47 4.63
N GLU A 436 32.20 15.73 4.55
CA GLU A 436 31.28 16.85 4.27
C GLU A 436 30.69 16.77 2.87
N LEU A 437 31.47 16.33 1.88
CA LEU A 437 30.97 16.12 0.52
C LEU A 437 29.88 15.04 0.49
N GLU A 438 30.03 13.98 1.26
CA GLU A 438 29.02 12.92 1.34
C GLU A 438 27.74 13.41 2.04
N ILE A 439 27.87 14.17 3.14
CA ILE A 439 26.73 14.82 3.80
C ILE A 439 25.98 15.74 2.83
N LYS A 440 26.70 16.52 2.01
CA LYS A 440 26.10 17.38 0.98
C LYS A 440 25.32 16.57 -0.05
N LYS A 441 25.89 15.48 -0.57
CA LYS A 441 25.21 14.59 -1.52
C LYS A 441 23.93 14.00 -0.93
N ASP A 442 24.01 13.45 0.29
CA ASP A 442 22.87 12.86 0.98
C ASP A 442 21.77 13.89 1.25
N THR A 443 22.15 15.10 1.70
CA THR A 443 21.20 16.19 1.94
C THR A 443 20.49 16.60 0.64
N CYS A 444 21.23 16.80 -0.45
CA CYS A 444 20.65 17.11 -1.76
C CYS A 444 19.73 15.98 -2.25
N LYS A 445 20.14 14.73 -2.10
CA LYS A 445 19.35 13.56 -2.48
C LYS A 445 18.04 13.48 -1.70
N GLN A 446 18.08 13.72 -0.39
CA GLN A 446 16.88 13.76 0.46
C GLN A 446 15.94 14.91 0.07
N PHE A 447 16.48 16.08 -0.22
CA PHE A 447 15.72 17.25 -0.69
C PHE A 447 15.02 16.98 -2.03
N ILE A 448 15.74 16.48 -3.03
CA ILE A 448 15.14 16.12 -4.33
C ILE A 448 14.05 15.07 -4.11
N MET A 449 14.29 14.05 -3.27
CA MET A 449 13.28 13.04 -2.95
C MET A 449 12.05 13.60 -2.24
N ALA A 450 12.19 14.62 -1.38
CA ALA A 450 11.06 15.29 -0.76
C ALA A 450 10.20 16.01 -1.82
N CYS A 451 10.83 16.73 -2.76
CA CYS A 451 10.16 17.38 -3.88
C CYS A 451 9.42 16.37 -4.76
N LEU A 452 10.11 15.31 -5.22
CA LEU A 452 9.50 14.30 -6.09
C LEU A 452 8.36 13.56 -5.39
N LYS A 453 8.49 13.20 -4.11
CA LYS A 453 7.44 12.51 -3.35
C LYS A 453 6.16 13.34 -3.26
N LEU A 454 6.30 14.64 -3.00
CA LEU A 454 5.18 15.56 -2.94
C LEU A 454 4.55 15.79 -4.32
N HIS A 455 5.37 15.99 -5.36
CA HIS A 455 4.92 16.13 -6.75
C HIS A 455 4.11 14.91 -7.21
N ILE A 456 4.68 13.71 -7.01
CA ILE A 456 4.03 12.43 -7.34
C ILE A 456 2.71 12.30 -6.59
N HIS A 457 2.66 12.65 -5.30
CA HIS A 457 1.46 12.52 -4.51
C HIS A 457 0.35 13.46 -5.00
N ILE A 458 0.67 14.73 -5.28
CA ILE A 458 -0.28 15.69 -5.84
C ILE A 458 -0.81 15.18 -7.20
N THR A 459 0.08 14.73 -8.08
CA THR A 459 -0.26 14.26 -9.42
C THR A 459 -1.15 13.02 -9.39
N VAL A 460 -0.77 11.99 -8.62
CA VAL A 460 -1.54 10.74 -8.51
C VAL A 460 -2.92 11.00 -7.89
N THR A 461 -3.00 11.85 -6.86
CA THR A 461 -4.28 12.16 -6.21
C THR A 461 -5.23 12.88 -7.18
N ALA A 462 -4.73 13.84 -7.96
CA ALA A 462 -5.52 14.53 -8.98
C ALA A 462 -6.00 13.56 -10.09
N GLU A 463 -5.17 12.61 -10.50
CA GLU A 463 -5.55 11.58 -11.48
C GLU A 463 -6.64 10.64 -10.93
N GLU A 464 -6.52 10.20 -9.68
CA GLU A 464 -7.51 9.35 -9.00
C GLU A 464 -8.86 10.05 -8.89
N GLN A 465 -8.89 11.31 -8.46
CA GLN A 465 -10.11 12.12 -8.37
C GLN A 465 -10.78 12.28 -9.74
N ARG A 466 -10.02 12.55 -10.81
CA ARG A 466 -10.55 12.65 -12.18
C ARG A 466 -11.17 11.33 -12.65
N LEU A 467 -10.55 10.19 -12.31
CA LEU A 467 -11.08 8.87 -12.64
C LEU A 467 -12.37 8.54 -11.87
N GLU A 468 -12.48 8.95 -10.61
CA GLU A 468 -13.69 8.78 -9.79
C GLU A 468 -14.86 9.61 -10.33
N VAL A 469 -14.62 10.89 -10.68
CA VAL A 469 -15.63 11.76 -11.32
C VAL A 469 -16.11 11.16 -12.64
N ASN A 470 -15.22 10.58 -13.44
CA ASN A 470 -15.59 9.93 -14.70
C ASN A 470 -16.35 8.60 -14.52
N ARG A 471 -16.21 7.92 -13.39
CA ARG A 471 -16.92 6.67 -13.06
C ARG A 471 -18.33 6.91 -12.48
N GLY A 472 -18.61 8.12 -12.01
CA GLY A 472 -19.88 8.49 -11.38
C GLY A 472 -20.57 9.71 -12.00
N MET A 473 -21.30 9.51 -13.11
CA MET A 473 -22.46 10.37 -13.45
C MET A 473 -23.56 9.57 -14.16
N PRO A 474 -24.72 9.33 -13.55
CA PRO A 474 -25.98 9.50 -14.26
C PRO A 474 -26.18 10.99 -14.50
N LYS A 475 -26.50 11.37 -15.75
CA LYS A 475 -27.02 12.71 -16.08
C LYS A 475 -28.25 12.97 -15.19
N VAL A 476 -28.11 13.82 -14.18
CA VAL A 476 -29.25 14.48 -13.55
C VAL A 476 -29.08 15.98 -13.75
N CYS A 477 -30.10 16.53 -14.36
CA CYS A 477 -30.22 17.89 -14.85
C CYS A 477 -29.77 18.94 -13.83
N ILE A 478 -28.92 19.88 -14.26
CA ILE A 478 -28.86 21.22 -13.68
C ILE A 478 -30.21 21.88 -14.00
N GLY A 479 -31.19 21.65 -13.14
CA GLY A 479 -32.50 22.30 -13.16
C GLY A 479 -32.54 23.39 -12.09
N ALA A 480 -32.31 24.62 -12.52
CA ALA A 480 -32.73 25.90 -11.95
C ALA A 480 -33.18 25.94 -10.47
N ILE A 481 -32.37 26.58 -9.62
CA ILE A 481 -32.89 27.34 -8.48
C ILE A 481 -32.75 28.82 -8.86
N GLY A 482 -33.86 29.39 -9.31
CA GLY A 482 -34.01 30.81 -9.61
C GLY A 482 -35.42 31.26 -9.29
N ALA A 483 -35.52 32.05 -8.22
CA ALA A 483 -36.59 32.98 -7.86
C ALA A 483 -37.97 32.43 -7.44
N ARG A 484 -38.30 32.73 -6.17
CA ARG A 484 -39.66 32.95 -5.67
C ARG A 484 -40.31 34.13 -6.41
N GLY A 485 -41.62 34.04 -6.66
CA GLY A 485 -42.45 35.18 -7.03
C GLY A 485 -43.92 34.86 -7.26
N GLN A 486 -44.74 35.16 -6.25
CA GLN A 486 -46.14 35.62 -6.30
C GLN A 486 -47.32 34.69 -6.67
N GLU A 487 -48.23 34.61 -5.68
CA GLU A 487 -49.72 34.72 -5.78
C GLU A 487 -50.47 33.52 -6.39
N VAL A 488 -51.49 32.89 -5.78
CA VAL A 488 -52.45 33.21 -4.69
C VAL A 488 -52.72 31.95 -3.88
#